data_AF-A0A0A5I2P6-F1
#
_entry.id   AF-A0A0A5I2P6-F1
#
_cell.length_a   1.000
_cell.length_b   1.000
_cell.length_c   1.000
_cell.angle_alpha   90.00
_cell.angle_beta   90.00
_cell.angle_gamma   90.00
#
_symmetry.space_group_name_H-M   'P 1'
#
loop_
_entity.id
_entity.type
_entity.pdbx_description
1 polymer ?
#
loop_
_entity_poly.entity_id
_entity_poly.type
_entity_poly.pdbx_seq_one_letter_code
_entity_poly.pdbx_strand_id
1 'polypeptide(L)'
;MIIIRKFITIILATLISMTLLMLVLFDESLDLDFVYTVLFTSYMFSPFILLYGVPVTFFSDYVTKQFSGVKRAFLAMIFHLFFGGIFPVLLGLIQDLSKTEANEVFIGAITFSFFFWAFDEVIRRVLSTFHYY
;
A
#
# COMPACT_ATOMS: atom_id res chain seq x y z
N MET A 1 -11.34 -8.80 14.31
CA MET A 1 -9.90 -8.79 13.99
C MET A 1 -9.56 -8.29 12.59
N ILE A 2 -10.29 -8.71 11.53
CA ILE A 2 -9.97 -8.31 10.14
C ILE A 2 -9.96 -6.78 9.96
N ILE A 3 -10.99 -6.07 10.43
CA ILE A 3 -11.09 -4.60 10.28
C ILE A 3 -9.93 -3.88 10.98
N ILE A 4 -9.61 -4.26 12.24
CA ILE A 4 -8.50 -3.68 13.00
C ILE A 4 -7.17 -3.92 12.28
N ARG A 5 -6.93 -5.13 11.76
CA ARG A 5 -5.73 -5.44 10.97
C ARG A 5 -5.63 -4.50 9.77
N LYS A 6 -6.71 -4.32 9.00
CA LYS A 6 -6.72 -3.44 7.84
C LYS A 6 -6.46 -1.99 8.23
N PHE A 7 -7.09 -1.50 9.30
CA PHE A 7 -6.87 -0.13 9.80
C PHE A 7 -5.41 0.13 10.17
N ILE A 8 -4.79 -0.76 10.94
CA ILE A 8 -3.37 -0.64 11.30
C ILE A 8 -2.48 -0.71 10.05
N THR A 9 -2.79 -1.62 9.14
CA THR A 9 -2.04 -1.77 7.87
C THR A 9 -2.08 -0.48 7.06
N ILE A 10 -3.25 0.15 6.93
CA ILE A 10 -3.41 1.41 6.18
C ILE A 10 -2.48 2.47 6.77
N ILE A 11 -2.51 2.68 8.08
CA ILE A 11 -1.70 3.72 8.74
C ILE A 11 -0.21 3.44 8.52
N LEU A 12 0.25 2.24 8.86
CA LEU A 12 1.68 1.90 8.78
C LEU A 12 2.19 1.90 7.33
N ALA A 13 1.47 1.26 6.42
CA ALA A 13 1.87 1.19 5.02
C ALA A 13 1.90 2.58 4.38
N THR A 14 0.93 3.45 4.68
CA THR A 14 0.90 4.82 4.14
C THR A 14 2.10 5.61 4.64
N LEU A 15 2.29 5.70 5.95
CA LEU A 15 3.36 6.51 6.52
C LEU A 15 4.75 6.03 6.10
N ILE A 16 4.97 4.72 6.06
CA ILE A 16 6.28 4.14 5.71
C ILE A 16 6.55 4.26 4.22
N SER A 17 5.55 4.02 3.37
CA SER A 17 5.71 4.20 1.92
C SER A 17 5.95 5.66 1.57
N MET A 18 5.19 6.60 2.14
CA MET A 18 5.36 8.02 1.87
C MET A 18 6.72 8.52 2.37
N THR A 19 7.13 8.13 3.58
CA THR A 19 8.48 8.41 4.09
C THR A 19 9.56 7.92 3.13
N LEU A 20 9.47 6.68 2.66
CA LEU A 20 10.46 6.12 1.74
C LEU A 20 10.46 6.85 0.39
N LEU A 21 9.29 7.15 -0.16
CA LEU A 21 9.18 7.85 -1.44
C LEU A 21 9.75 9.26 -1.34
N MET A 22 9.43 10.02 -0.30
CA MET A 22 9.98 11.37 -0.10
C MET A 22 11.51 11.34 0.01
N LEU A 23 12.07 10.34 0.69
CA LEU A 23 13.53 10.20 0.84
C LEU A 23 14.23 9.74 -0.44
N VAL A 24 13.68 8.73 -1.13
CA VAL A 24 14.42 8.01 -2.19
C VAL A 24 14.07 8.55 -3.57
N LEU A 25 12.80 8.89 -3.81
CA LEU A 25 12.34 9.34 -5.12
C LEU A 25 12.43 10.87 -5.26
N PHE A 26 12.08 11.60 -4.19
CA PHE A 26 12.02 13.07 -4.21
C PHE A 26 13.24 13.75 -3.55
N ASP A 27 14.14 12.99 -2.92
CA ASP A 27 15.37 13.49 -2.29
C ASP A 27 15.14 14.62 -1.28
N GLU A 28 14.04 14.54 -0.52
CA GLU A 28 13.65 15.55 0.47
C GLU A 28 14.59 15.53 1.69
N SER A 29 14.97 16.71 2.19
CA SER A 29 15.83 16.86 3.37
C SER A 29 15.12 16.49 4.66
N LEU A 30 15.80 15.83 5.61
CA LEU A 30 15.22 15.41 6.91
C LEU A 30 15.09 16.57 7.92
N ASP A 31 14.19 17.50 7.66
CA ASP A 31 13.84 18.63 8.54
C ASP A 31 12.36 18.58 8.97
N LEU A 32 11.84 19.70 9.50
CA LEU A 32 10.42 19.78 9.88
C LEU A 32 9.49 19.79 8.67
N ASP A 33 9.93 20.32 7.53
CA ASP A 33 9.13 20.39 6.31
C ASP A 33 8.92 18.99 5.74
N PHE A 34 9.92 18.10 5.86
CA PHE A 34 9.76 16.68 5.54
C PHE A 34 8.56 16.03 6.22
N VAL A 35 8.40 16.27 7.53
CA VAL A 35 7.30 15.69 8.30
C VAL A 35 5.96 16.21 7.79
N TYR A 36 5.87 17.52 7.51
CA TYR A 36 4.66 18.11 6.94
C TYR A 36 4.36 17.56 5.55
N THR A 37 5.37 17.39 4.70
CA THR A 37 5.23 16.82 3.36
C THR A 37 4.76 15.37 3.42
N VAL A 38 5.33 14.54 4.29
CA VAL A 38 4.88 13.13 4.47
C VAL A 38 3.43 13.08 4.95
N LEU A 39 3.03 13.91 5.91
CA LEU A 39 1.67 13.91 6.43
C LEU A 39 0.67 14.44 5.39
N PHE A 40 1.03 15.52 4.68
CA PHE A 40 0.21 16.11 3.63
C PHE A 40 0.01 15.13 2.48
N THR A 41 1.07 14.53 1.95
CA THR A 41 0.97 13.55 0.86
C THR A 41 0.19 12.30 1.29
N SER A 42 0.41 11.81 2.52
CA SER A 42 -0.39 10.72 3.10
C SER A 42 -1.89 11.06 3.14
N TYR A 43 -2.23 12.28 3.56
CA TYR A 43 -3.61 12.75 3.59
C TYR A 43 -4.21 12.86 2.18
N MET A 44 -3.47 13.44 1.24
CA MET A 44 -3.89 13.62 -0.15
C MET A 44 -4.18 12.29 -0.85
N PHE A 45 -3.37 11.25 -0.60
CA PHE A 45 -3.57 9.94 -1.21
C PHE A 45 -4.56 9.04 -0.44
N SER A 46 -4.96 9.44 0.78
CA SER A 46 -5.87 8.65 1.61
C SER A 46 -7.19 8.26 0.94
N PRO A 47 -7.86 9.10 0.10
CA PRO A 47 -9.09 8.69 -0.57
C PRO A 47 -8.86 7.54 -1.55
N PHE A 48 -7.77 7.57 -2.32
CA PHE A 48 -7.41 6.48 -3.24
C PHE A 48 -7.06 5.20 -2.47
N ILE A 49 -6.34 5.33 -1.37
CA ILE A 49 -6.00 4.19 -0.52
C ILE A 49 -7.27 3.54 0.04
N LEU A 50 -8.20 4.34 0.56
CA LEU A 50 -9.44 3.84 1.16
C LEU A 50 -10.41 3.27 0.12
N LEU A 51 -10.55 3.91 -1.05
CA LEU A 51 -11.53 3.54 -2.06
C LEU A 51 -11.01 2.50 -3.07
N TYR A 52 -9.69 2.33 -3.19
CA TYR A 52 -9.07 1.38 -4.11
C TYR A 52 -8.16 0.39 -3.39
N GLY A 53 -7.16 0.87 -2.66
CA GLY A 53 -6.18 0.01 -1.98
C GLY A 53 -6.82 -0.96 -0.98
N VAL A 54 -7.74 -0.47 -0.14
CA VAL A 54 -8.42 -1.29 0.86
C VAL A 54 -9.31 -2.37 0.23
N PRO A 55 -10.20 -2.07 -0.74
CA PRO A 55 -10.94 -3.10 -1.48
C PRO A 55 -10.05 -4.16 -2.11
N VAL A 56 -8.92 -3.78 -2.72
CA VAL A 56 -7.94 -4.73 -3.27
C VAL A 56 -7.46 -5.72 -2.21
N THR A 57 -7.29 -5.28 -0.96
CA THR A 57 -6.84 -6.17 0.11
C THR A 57 -7.90 -7.18 0.55
N PHE A 58 -9.17 -6.79 0.54
CA PHE A 58 -10.29 -7.70 0.80
C PHE A 58 -10.46 -8.69 -0.35
N PHE A 59 -10.30 -8.22 -1.58
CA PHE A 59 -10.32 -9.07 -2.77
C PHE A 59 -9.18 -10.09 -2.75
N SER A 60 -7.95 -9.64 -2.47
CA SER A 60 -6.77 -10.50 -2.30
C SER A 60 -7.01 -11.56 -1.23
N ASP A 61 -7.61 -11.20 -0.09
CA ASP A 61 -8.00 -12.15 0.94
C ASP A 61 -9.04 -13.16 0.48
N TYR A 62 -10.07 -12.70 -0.23
CA TYR A 62 -11.11 -13.56 -0.75
C TYR A 62 -10.56 -14.58 -1.76
N VAL A 63 -9.71 -14.15 -2.69
CA VAL A 63 -9.15 -15.03 -3.73
C VAL A 63 -8.10 -15.99 -3.16
N THR A 64 -7.33 -15.55 -2.16
CA THR A 64 -6.25 -16.37 -1.60
C THR A 64 -6.68 -17.26 -0.43
N LYS A 65 -7.94 -17.19 0.03
CA LYS A 65 -8.44 -17.90 1.22
C LYS A 65 -8.25 -19.43 1.22
N GLN A 66 -8.16 -20.04 0.04
CA GLN A 66 -7.99 -21.49 -0.11
C GLN A 66 -6.52 -21.95 0.04
N PHE A 67 -5.58 -21.01 0.09
CA PHE A 67 -4.16 -21.29 0.27
C PHE A 67 -3.73 -20.96 1.69
N SER A 68 -2.66 -21.60 2.16
CA SER A 68 -2.06 -21.35 3.47
C SER A 68 -0.56 -21.07 3.39
N GLY A 69 0.00 -20.56 4.48
CA GLY A 69 1.43 -20.34 4.64
C GLY A 69 2.06 -19.45 3.56
N VAL A 70 3.26 -19.82 3.12
CA VAL A 70 4.07 -19.05 2.17
C VAL A 70 3.36 -18.89 0.81
N LYS A 71 2.66 -19.93 0.34
CA LYS A 71 1.95 -19.88 -0.95
C LYS A 71 0.87 -18.79 -0.94
N ARG A 72 0.10 -18.69 0.15
CA ARG A 72 -0.91 -17.63 0.30
C ARG A 72 -0.27 -16.24 0.33
N ALA A 73 0.80 -16.08 1.13
CA ALA A 73 1.51 -14.82 1.24
C ALA A 73 2.03 -14.33 -0.12
N PHE A 74 2.65 -15.22 -0.89
CA PHE A 74 3.17 -14.90 -2.22
C PHE A 74 2.07 -14.56 -3.23
N LEU A 75 0.97 -15.32 -3.26
CA LEU A 75 -0.17 -14.98 -4.12
C LEU A 75 -0.77 -13.63 -3.75
N ALA A 76 -0.92 -13.34 -2.46
CA ALA A 76 -1.40 -12.04 -2.00
C ALA A 76 -0.47 -10.89 -2.45
N MET A 77 0.85 -11.11 -2.44
CA MET A 77 1.84 -10.14 -2.95
C MET A 77 1.58 -9.84 -4.42
N ILE A 78 1.42 -10.88 -5.25
CA ILE A 78 1.14 -10.73 -6.68
C ILE A 78 -0.13 -9.90 -6.88
N PHE A 79 -1.20 -10.19 -6.15
CA PHE A 79 -2.45 -9.42 -6.24
C PHE A 79 -2.22 -7.93 -5.91
N HIS A 80 -1.54 -7.63 -4.81
CA HIS A 80 -1.26 -6.24 -4.44
C HIS A 80 -0.43 -5.53 -5.50
N LEU A 81 0.67 -6.13 -5.96
CA LEU A 81 1.53 -5.51 -6.98
C LEU A 81 0.82 -5.35 -8.32
N PHE A 82 0.01 -6.32 -8.73
CA PHE A 82 -0.77 -6.25 -9.95
C PHE A 82 -1.78 -5.10 -9.91
N PHE A 83 -2.59 -5.01 -8.85
CA PHE A 83 -3.55 -3.91 -8.71
C PHE A 83 -2.87 -2.57 -8.46
N GLY A 84 -1.71 -2.56 -7.79
CA GLY A 84 -0.85 -1.39 -7.68
C GLY A 84 -0.37 -0.88 -9.04
N GLY A 85 0.09 -1.77 -9.92
CA GLY A 85 0.54 -1.42 -11.27
C GLY A 85 -0.59 -0.99 -12.21
N ILE A 86 -1.82 -1.48 -11.98
CA ILE A 86 -3.01 -1.05 -12.74
C ILE A 86 -3.44 0.38 -12.35
N PHE A 87 -3.24 0.79 -11.10
CA PHE A 87 -3.74 2.08 -10.61
C PHE A 87 -3.27 3.30 -11.43
N PRO A 88 -1.97 3.47 -11.76
CA PRO A 88 -1.50 4.56 -12.62
C PRO A 88 -2.14 4.57 -14.00
N VAL A 89 -2.40 3.38 -14.57
CA VAL A 89 -3.08 3.25 -15.86
C VAL A 89 -4.51 3.76 -15.74
N LEU A 90 -5.23 3.38 -14.69
CA LEU A 90 -6.59 3.87 -14.43
C LEU A 90 -6.60 5.39 -14.19
N LEU A 91 -5.62 5.91 -13.45
CA LEU A 91 -5.51 7.34 -13.19
C LEU A 91 -5.25 8.13 -14.47
N GLY A 92 -4.35 7.65 -15.34
CA GLY A 92 -4.04 8.26 -16.63
C GLY A 92 -5.18 8.20 -17.66
N LEU A 93 -6.20 7.37 -17.44
CA LEU A 93 -7.43 7.41 -18.25
C LEU A 93 -8.37 8.56 -17.86
N ILE A 94 -8.21 9.11 -16.65
CA ILE A 94 -9.09 10.14 -16.09
C ILE A 94 -8.37 11.50 -16.02
N GLN A 95 -7.05 11.48 -15.87
CA GLN A 95 -6.19 12.66 -15.78
C GLN A 95 -5.16 12.66 -16.91
N ASP A 96 -4.86 13.84 -17.44
CA ASP A 96 -3.82 14.02 -18.44
C ASP A 96 -2.44 14.10 -17.76
N LEU A 97 -1.88 12.92 -17.47
CA LEU A 97 -0.57 12.80 -16.83
C LEU A 97 0.55 12.92 -17.86
N SER A 98 1.53 13.77 -17.58
CA SER A 98 2.80 13.74 -18.31
C SER A 98 3.51 12.40 -18.11
N LYS A 99 4.46 12.09 -19.00
CA LYS A 99 5.26 10.86 -18.90
C LYS A 99 6.02 10.75 -17.58
N THR A 100 6.49 11.87 -17.03
CA THR A 100 7.20 11.90 -15.76
C THR A 100 6.26 11.59 -14.60
N GLU A 101 5.11 12.27 -14.54
CA GLU A 101 4.10 12.02 -13.51
C GLU A 101 3.59 10.57 -13.55
N ALA A 102 3.36 10.02 -14.75
CA ALA A 102 2.94 8.62 -14.89
C ALA A 102 3.99 7.64 -14.31
N ASN A 103 5.28 7.91 -14.51
CA ASN A 103 6.36 7.09 -13.95
C ASN A 103 6.42 7.22 -12.42
N GLU A 104 6.31 8.43 -11.90
CA GLU A 104 6.32 8.71 -10.45
C GLU A 104 5.12 8.05 -9.76
N VAL A 105 3.93 8.20 -10.32
CA VAL A 105 2.70 7.54 -9.82
C VAL A 105 2.84 6.02 -9.89
N PHE A 106 3.46 5.47 -10.93
CA PHE A 106 3.71 4.02 -11.02
C PHE A 106 4.66 3.52 -9.94
N ILE A 107 5.80 4.18 -9.75
CA ILE A 107 6.77 3.84 -8.70
C ILE A 107 6.11 3.96 -7.33
N GLY A 108 5.38 5.05 -7.09
CA GLY A 108 4.64 5.29 -5.86
C GLY A 108 3.61 4.20 -5.57
N ALA A 109 2.76 3.86 -6.55
CA ALA A 109 1.71 2.86 -6.40
C ALA A 109 2.26 1.44 -6.16
N ILE A 110 3.34 1.06 -6.85
CA ILE A 110 4.01 -0.23 -6.63
C ILE A 110 4.66 -0.27 -5.25
N THR A 111 5.37 0.79 -4.86
CA THR A 111 6.01 0.89 -3.54
C THR A 111 4.97 0.78 -2.43
N PHE A 112 3.89 1.56 -2.53
CA PHE A 112 2.80 1.50 -1.58
C PHE A 112 2.16 0.12 -1.52
N SER A 113 1.88 -0.50 -2.67
CA SER A 113 1.25 -1.82 -2.72
C SER A 113 2.11 -2.91 -2.10
N PHE A 114 3.43 -2.83 -2.29
CA PHE A 114 4.40 -3.71 -1.65
C PHE A 114 4.35 -3.60 -0.12
N PHE A 115 4.48 -2.38 0.43
CA PHE A 115 4.42 -2.20 1.89
C PHE A 115 3.05 -2.55 2.47
N PHE A 116 1.97 -2.23 1.77
CA PHE A 116 0.63 -2.61 2.22
C PHE A 116 0.52 -4.13 2.35
N TRP A 117 0.96 -4.88 1.35
CA TRP A 117 1.02 -6.33 1.44
C TRP A 117 1.90 -6.80 2.61
N ALA A 118 3.12 -6.26 2.72
CA ALA A 118 4.07 -6.66 3.75
C ALA A 118 3.48 -6.47 5.16
N PHE A 119 2.89 -5.30 5.44
CA PHE A 119 2.25 -5.03 6.72
C PHE A 119 0.99 -5.87 6.96
N ASP A 120 0.11 -6.05 5.97
CA ASP A 120 -1.07 -6.92 6.14
C ASP A 120 -0.66 -8.36 6.47
N GLU A 121 0.41 -8.85 5.84
CA GLU A 121 0.96 -10.18 6.05
C GLU A 121 1.60 -10.33 7.43
N VAL A 122 2.46 -9.39 7.83
CA VAL A 122 3.11 -9.40 9.15
C VAL A 122 2.07 -9.35 10.25
N ILE A 123 1.12 -8.41 10.18
CA ILE A 123 0.10 -8.25 11.22
C ILE A 123 -0.82 -9.48 11.25
N ARG A 124 -1.16 -10.07 10.10
CA ARG A 124 -1.94 -11.32 10.06
C ARG A 124 -1.25 -12.44 10.83
N ARG A 125 0.05 -12.63 10.62
CA ARG A 125 0.83 -13.67 11.32
C ARG A 125 0.86 -13.42 12.81
N VAL A 126 1.16 -12.18 13.21
CA VAL A 126 1.16 -11.76 14.62
C VAL A 126 -0.20 -12.05 15.28
N LEU A 127 -1.30 -11.62 14.66
CA LEU A 127 -2.65 -11.85 15.19
C LEU A 127 -3.07 -13.32 15.20
N SER A 128 -2.60 -14.13 14.25
CA SER A 128 -2.88 -15.57 14.24
C SER A 128 -2.18 -16.31 15.39
N THR A 129 -0.99 -15.86 15.81
CA THR A 129 -0.26 -16.45 16.94
C THR A 129 -0.99 -16.23 18.27
N PHE A 130 -1.65 -15.09 18.46
CA PHE A 130 -2.42 -14.79 19.68
C PHE A 130 -3.74 -15.55 19.84
N HIS A 131 -4.14 -16.37 18.85
CA HIS A 131 -5.30 -17.26 18.97
C HIS A 131 -4.96 -18.68 19.43
N TYR A 132 -3.66 -19.00 19.57
CA TYR A 132 -3.19 -20.30 20.06
C TYR A 132 -2.74 -20.27 21.53
N TYR A 133 -2.98 -19.16 22.24
CA TYR A 133 -2.78 -18.98 23.68
C TYR A 133 -4.08 -18.48 24.30
#